data_AF-A0A2N2QQX6-F1
#
_entry.id   AF-A0A2N2QQX6-F1
#
_cell.length_a   1.000
_cell.length_b   1.000
_cell.length_c   1.000
_cell.angle_alpha   90.00
_cell.angle_beta   90.00
_cell.angle_gamma   90.00
#
_symmetry.space_group_name_H-M   'P 1'
#
loop_
_entity.id
_entity.type
_entity.pdbx_description
1 polymer ?
#
loop_
_entity_poly.entity_id
_entity_poly.type
_entity_poly.pdbx_seq_one_letter_code
_entity_poly.pdbx_strand_id
1 'polypeptide(L)'
;MSLFDLIIVGALIAIVFALIRANDVLGNNPNQQVKALEDLVGPFPTKMSFAEKLRLNNFFGITPTNPRRARWLAVVVALFFLAMLWLQQ
;
A
#
# COMPACT_ATOMS: atom_id res chain seq x y z
N MET A 1 17.21 -19.48 16.65
CA MET A 1 16.20 -18.41 16.47
C MET A 1 15.34 -18.31 17.71
N SER A 2 15.22 -17.11 18.27
CA SER A 2 14.32 -16.84 19.40
C SER A 2 12.87 -16.82 18.92
N LEU A 3 11.93 -17.24 19.77
CA LEU A 3 10.48 -17.17 19.50
C LEU A 3 10.04 -15.71 19.21
N PHE A 4 10.79 -14.74 19.75
CA PHE A 4 10.60 -13.31 19.51
C PHE A 4 10.97 -12.89 18.09
N ASP A 5 12.03 -13.47 17.50
CA ASP A 5 12.46 -13.16 16.12
C ASP A 5 11.41 -13.63 15.11
N LEU A 6 10.81 -14.79 15.36
CA LEU A 6 9.72 -15.36 14.57
C LEU A 6 8.47 -14.47 14.59
N ILE A 7 8.12 -13.90 15.75
CA ILE A 7 6.98 -12.99 15.89
C ILE A 7 7.25 -11.69 15.14
N ILE A 8 8.45 -11.11 15.27
CA ILE A 8 8.82 -9.87 14.58
C ILE A 8 8.74 -10.07 13.06
N VAL A 9 9.32 -11.15 12.54
CA VAL A 9 9.27 -11.43 11.10
C VAL A 9 7.85 -11.71 10.62
N GLY A 10 7.05 -12.45 11.40
CA GLY A 10 5.64 -12.66 11.10
C GLY A 10 4.83 -11.36 11.03
N ALA A 11 5.04 -10.45 11.99
CA ALA A 11 4.38 -9.14 12.02
C ALA A 11 4.80 -8.28 10.81
N LEU A 12 6.08 -8.31 10.44
CA LEU A 12 6.61 -7.55 9.31
C LEU A 12 6.02 -8.05 7.98
N ILE A 13 5.91 -9.37 7.79
CA ILE A 13 5.24 -9.98 6.63
C ILE A 13 3.76 -9.56 6.58
N ALA A 14 3.06 -9.61 7.71
CA ALA A 14 1.65 -9.23 7.78
C ALA A 14 1.43 -7.75 7.40
N ILE A 15 2.28 -6.84 7.89
CA ILE A 15 2.23 -5.41 7.55
C ILE A 15 2.49 -5.20 6.05
N VAL A 16 3.51 -5.87 5.49
CA VAL A 16 3.81 -5.80 4.05
C VAL A 16 2.61 -6.29 3.23
N PHE A 17 1.99 -7.41 3.62
CA PHE A 17 0.81 -7.93 2.93
C PHE A 17 -0.40 -6.99 3.00
N ALA A 18 -0.63 -6.37 4.16
CA ALA A 18 -1.68 -5.37 4.34
C ALA A 18 -1.44 -4.15 3.45
N LEU A 19 -0.19 -3.67 3.34
CA LEU A 19 0.19 -2.57 2.46
C LEU A 19 -0.03 -2.89 0.98
N ILE A 20 0.34 -4.10 0.53
CA ILE A 20 0.05 -4.55 -0.85
C ILE A 20 -1.46 -4.56 -1.12
N ARG A 21 -2.24 -5.10 -0.18
CA ARG A 21 -3.69 -5.23 -0.34
C ARG A 21 -4.35 -3.84 -0.39
N ALA A 22 -3.95 -2.93 0.49
CA ALA A 22 -4.40 -1.54 0.46
C ALA A 22 -4.04 -0.87 -0.87
N ASN A 23 -2.82 -1.10 -1.36
CA ASN A 23 -2.34 -0.60 -2.64
C ASN A 23 -3.13 -1.14 -3.84
N ASP A 24 -3.57 -2.39 -3.80
CA ASP A 24 -4.36 -3.01 -4.87
C ASP A 24 -5.81 -2.52 -4.87
N VAL A 25 -6.38 -2.38 -3.67
CA VAL A 25 -7.74 -1.87 -3.44
C VAL A 25 -7.83 -0.40 -3.86
N LEU A 26 -6.84 0.42 -3.49
CA LEU A 26 -6.74 1.80 -3.96
C LEU A 26 -6.41 1.86 -5.44
N GLY A 27 -5.45 1.08 -5.94
CA GLY A 27 -5.00 1.12 -7.34
C GLY A 27 -6.08 0.73 -8.36
N ASN A 28 -6.98 -0.19 -8.02
CA ASN A 28 -7.98 -0.73 -8.95
C ASN A 28 -9.37 -0.09 -8.82
N ASN A 29 -9.64 0.72 -7.79
CA ASN A 29 -10.95 1.30 -7.56
C ASN A 29 -10.91 2.85 -7.49
N PRO A 30 -11.24 3.56 -8.58
CA PRO A 30 -11.18 5.02 -8.64
C PRO A 30 -12.11 5.71 -7.64
N ASN A 31 -13.24 5.08 -7.26
CA ASN A 31 -14.13 5.63 -6.23
C ASN A 31 -13.47 5.63 -4.85
N GLN A 32 -12.71 4.58 -4.53
CA GLN A 32 -11.99 4.51 -3.26
C GLN A 32 -10.78 5.44 -3.24
N GLN A 33 -10.13 5.68 -4.37
CA GLN A 33 -9.05 6.66 -4.45
C GLN A 33 -9.56 8.07 -4.11
N VAL A 34 -10.66 8.48 -4.72
CA VAL A 34 -11.29 9.78 -4.45
C VAL A 34 -11.71 9.89 -2.99
N LYS A 35 -12.31 8.84 -2.43
CA LYS A 35 -12.72 8.82 -1.02
C LYS A 35 -11.52 8.89 -0.07
N ALA A 36 -10.47 8.13 -0.32
CA ALA A 36 -9.28 8.13 0.52
C ALA A 36 -8.62 9.52 0.53
N LEU A 37 -8.64 10.22 -0.61
CA LEU A 37 -8.18 11.59 -0.69
C LEU A 37 -9.11 12.54 0.08
N GLU A 38 -10.44 12.42 -0.05
CA GLU A 38 -11.38 13.20 0.76
C GLU A 38 -11.18 12.99 2.27
N ASP A 39 -10.88 11.76 2.70
CA ASP A 39 -10.60 11.44 4.10
C ASP A 39 -9.27 12.06 4.59
N LEU A 40 -8.31 12.31 3.70
CA LEU A 40 -6.97 12.87 4.01
C LEU A 40 -6.92 14.40 3.99
N VAL A 41 -7.52 15.03 2.98
CA VAL A 41 -7.46 16.50 2.77
C VAL A 41 -8.78 17.22 3.04
N GLY A 42 -9.85 16.48 3.34
CA GLY A 42 -11.19 17.01 3.55
C GLY A 42 -12.09 16.93 2.32
N PRO A 43 -13.38 17.23 2.47
CA PRO A 43 -14.38 17.01 1.43
C PRO A 43 -14.15 17.87 0.18
N PHE A 44 -14.28 17.27 -1.00
CA PHE A 44 -14.22 18.03 -2.25
C PHE A 44 -15.42 18.97 -2.42
N PRO A 45 -15.29 20.04 -3.21
CA PRO A 45 -16.41 20.92 -3.54
C PRO A 45 -17.59 20.14 -4.13
N THR A 46 -18.80 20.43 -3.68
CA THR A 46 -20.04 19.70 -4.05
C THR A 46 -20.42 19.83 -5.52
N LYS A 47 -19.88 20.83 -6.24
CA LYS A 47 -20.10 21.04 -7.68
C LYS A 47 -19.07 20.36 -8.58
N MET A 48 -18.03 19.75 -8.00
CA MET A 48 -16.94 19.16 -8.76
C MET A 48 -17.34 17.79 -9.31
N SER A 49 -17.12 17.58 -10.60
CA SER A 49 -17.44 16.31 -11.25
C SER A 49 -16.53 15.19 -10.75
N PHE A 50 -17.01 13.94 -10.78
CA PHE A 50 -16.18 12.78 -10.39
C PHE A 50 -14.88 12.68 -11.21
N ALA A 51 -14.94 13.04 -12.50
CA ALA A 51 -13.78 13.07 -13.38
C ALA A 51 -12.71 14.07 -12.91
N GLU A 52 -13.12 15.26 -12.46
CA GLU A 52 -12.20 16.26 -11.90
C GLU A 52 -11.62 15.81 -10.56
N LYS A 53 -12.43 15.20 -9.69
CA LYS A 53 -11.95 14.62 -8.42
C LYS A 53 -10.89 13.55 -8.66
N LEU A 54 -11.14 12.65 -9.60
CA LEU A 54 -10.18 11.60 -9.96
C LEU A 54 -8.92 12.18 -10.60
N ARG A 55 -9.06 13.24 -11.42
CA ARG A 55 -7.93 13.93 -12.03
C ARG A 55 -7.06 14.65 -11.00
N LEU A 56 -7.67 15.28 -9.99
CA LEU A 56 -6.98 15.85 -8.83
C LEU A 56 -6.29 14.76 -8.00
N ASN A 57 -6.94 13.61 -7.81
CA ASN A 57 -6.33 12.48 -7.14
C ASN A 57 -5.11 11.93 -7.91
N ASN A 58 -5.17 11.89 -9.24
CA ASN A 58 -3.99 11.50 -10.04
C ASN A 58 -2.87 12.55 -9.99
N PHE A 59 -3.17 13.81 -9.67
CA PHE A 59 -2.19 14.90 -9.60
C PHE A 59 -1.57 15.06 -8.20
N PHE A 60 -2.39 14.98 -7.16
CA PHE A 60 -2.03 15.29 -5.76
C PHE A 60 -2.26 14.13 -4.79
N GLY A 61 -2.99 13.11 -5.22
CA GLY A 61 -3.32 11.96 -4.39
C GLY A 61 -2.18 10.96 -4.28
N ILE A 62 -2.21 10.21 -3.19
CA ILE A 62 -1.29 9.10 -2.93
C ILE A 62 -1.80 7.89 -3.72
N THR A 63 -1.69 7.95 -5.03
CA THR A 63 -2.06 6.84 -5.90
C THR A 63 -0.80 6.09 -6.28
N PRO A 64 -0.73 4.78 -6.03
CA PRO A 64 0.44 4.01 -6.43
C PRO A 64 0.56 3.99 -7.95
N THR A 65 1.63 4.60 -8.46
CA THR A 65 1.93 4.73 -9.89
C THR A 65 2.06 3.38 -10.60
N ASN A 66 2.33 2.29 -9.86
CA ASN A 66 2.33 0.95 -10.41
C ASN A 66 2.05 -0.13 -9.33
N PRO A 67 0.82 -0.64 -9.20
CA PRO A 67 0.48 -1.64 -8.19
C PRO A 67 1.21 -2.97 -8.38
N ARG A 68 1.62 -3.29 -9.62
CA ARG A 68 2.44 -4.47 -9.92
C ARG A 68 3.85 -4.37 -9.35
N ARG A 69 4.42 -3.16 -9.32
CA ARG A 69 5.75 -2.87 -8.78
C ARG A 69 5.76 -2.95 -7.25
N ALA A 70 4.68 -2.49 -6.60
CA ALA A 70 4.48 -2.64 -5.16
C ALA A 70 4.43 -4.12 -4.71
N ARG A 71 3.76 -4.98 -5.48
CA ARG A 71 3.75 -6.44 -5.25
C ARG A 71 5.15 -7.05 -5.34
N TRP A 72 5.93 -6.68 -6.36
CA TRP A 72 7.31 -7.14 -6.50
C TRP A 72 8.20 -6.68 -5.35
N LEU A 73 8.05 -5.43 -4.90
CA LEU A 73 8.79 -4.90 -3.76
C LEU A 73 8.54 -5.73 -2.50
N ALA A 74 7.28 -6.08 -2.22
CA ALA A 74 6.93 -6.90 -1.08
C ALA A 74 7.51 -8.31 -1.13
N VAL A 75 7.54 -8.94 -2.31
CA VAL A 75 8.20 -10.25 -2.50
C VAL A 75 9.70 -10.14 -2.23
N VAL A 76 10.36 -9.10 -2.75
CA VAL A 76 11.79 -8.86 -2.51
C VAL A 76 12.07 -8.63 -1.02
N VAL A 77 11.25 -7.84 -0.34
CA VAL A 77 11.36 -7.60 1.10
C VAL A 77 11.20 -8.92 1.87
N ALA A 78 10.18 -9.72 1.57
CA ALA A 78 9.97 -11.00 2.23
C ALA A 78 11.17 -11.95 2.04
N LEU A 79 11.71 -12.04 0.82
CA LEU A 79 12.90 -12.84 0.51
C LEU A 79 14.15 -12.34 1.23
N PHE A 80 14.34 -11.02 1.32
CA PHE A 80 15.46 -10.41 2.05
C PHE A 80 15.42 -10.78 3.54
N PHE A 81 14.26 -10.70 4.18
CA PHE A 81 14.11 -11.09 5.58
C PHE A 81 14.32 -12.59 5.78
N LEU A 82 13.82 -13.44 4.86
CA LEU A 82 14.08 -14.88 4.90
C LEU A 82 15.59 -15.18 4.80
N ALA A 83 16.31 -14.48 3.93
CA ALA A 83 17.75 -14.62 3.75
C ALA A 83 18.53 -14.14 4.98
N MET A 84 18.13 -13.01 5.58
CA MET A 84 18.69 -12.51 6.85
C MET A 84 18.55 -13.55 7.97
N LEU A 85 17.36 -14.14 8.11
CA LEU A 85 17.11 -15.19 9.11
C LEU A 85 17.96 -16.43 8.87
N TRP A 86 18.17 -16.82 7.61
CA TRP A 86 19.03 -17.96 7.26
C TRP A 86 20.50 -17.70 7.61
N LEU A 87 20.99 -16.47 7.38
CA LEU A 87 22.35 -16.04 7.72
C LEU A 87 22.61 -15.93 9.23
N GLN A 88 21.55 -15.84 10.04
CA GLN A 88 21.64 -15.80 11.50
C GLN A 88 21.63 -17.20 12.16
N GLN A 89 21.49 -18.27 11.38
CA GLN A 89 21.70 -19.66 11.83
C GLN A 89 23.17 -20.06 11.72
#